data_AF-T0TIK0-F1
#
_entry.id   AF-T0TIK0-F1
#
_cell.length_a   1.000
_cell.length_b   1.000
_cell.length_c   1.000
_cell.angle_alpha   90.00
_cell.angle_beta   90.00
_cell.angle_gamma   90.00
#
_symmetry.space_group_name_H-M   'P 1'
#
loop_
_entity.id
_entity.type
_entity.pdbx_description
1 polymer ?
#
loop_
_entity_poly.entity_id
_entity_poly.type
_entity_poly.pdbx_seq_one_letter_code
_entity_poly.pdbx_strand_id
1 'polypeptide(L)'
;FDVFIPITSYDLFFWKYYINNENIMGHILRRVTTKATMMTNLVAKDFLKAKIYVPSIDEQKRIGLFLKQIDSIITLRHQEIEQLKESKKTLLSKMFPKEGAVRPEIRFAGFTDPWELRKLTNITSSYSGLHIVQLTYKTQVHSFYDHPM
;
A
#
# COMPACT_ATOMS: atom_id res chain seq x y z
N PHE A 1 9.53 -6.93 -33.34
CA PHE A 1 9.98 -7.25 -31.97
C PHE A 1 10.60 -8.62 -32.01
N ASP A 2 11.84 -8.74 -31.53
CA ASP A 2 12.52 -10.04 -31.48
C ASP A 2 12.04 -10.78 -30.23
N VAL A 3 11.59 -12.03 -30.41
CA VAL A 3 11.12 -12.89 -29.31
C VAL A 3 12.11 -14.03 -29.16
N PHE A 4 12.71 -14.14 -27.97
CA PHE A 4 13.64 -15.21 -27.65
C PHE A 4 12.91 -16.31 -26.89
N ILE A 5 12.99 -17.54 -27.40
CA ILE A 5 12.33 -18.72 -26.81
C ILE A 5 13.44 -19.71 -26.39
N PRO A 6 13.45 -20.17 -25.13
CA PRO A 6 14.40 -21.19 -24.70
C PRO A 6 14.22 -22.49 -25.50
N ILE A 7 15.33 -23.08 -25.93
CA ILE A 7 15.34 -24.36 -26.65
C ILE A 7 15.23 -25.55 -25.67
N THR A 8 15.62 -25.35 -24.41
CA THR A 8 15.60 -26.36 -23.35
C THR A 8 14.39 -26.19 -22.44
N SER A 9 14.05 -27.24 -21.68
CA SER A 9 13.04 -27.14 -20.63
C SER A 9 13.38 -26.03 -19.62
N TYR A 10 12.37 -25.25 -19.23
CA TYR A 10 12.52 -24.10 -18.34
C TYR A 10 11.27 -23.89 -17.47
N ASP A 11 11.43 -23.26 -16.31
CA ASP A 11 10.30 -22.80 -15.49
C ASP A 11 9.99 -21.32 -15.75
N LEU A 12 8.76 -21.02 -16.16
CA LEU A 12 8.36 -19.66 -16.52
C LEU A 12 8.47 -18.68 -15.34
N PHE A 13 8.09 -19.11 -14.13
CA PHE A 13 8.09 -18.24 -12.95
C PHE A 13 9.53 -17.91 -12.57
N PHE A 14 10.42 -18.91 -12.54
CA PHE A 14 11.85 -18.68 -12.33
C PHE A 14 12.41 -17.64 -13.29
N TRP A 15 12.22 -17.83 -14.60
CA TRP A 15 12.78 -16.93 -15.62
C TRP A 15 12.20 -15.51 -15.55
N LYS A 16 10.92 -15.36 -15.18
CA LYS A 16 10.30 -14.06 -14.91
C LYS A 16 11.08 -13.27 -13.85
N TYR A 17 11.46 -13.90 -12.74
CA TYR A 17 12.21 -13.20 -11.68
C TYR A 17 13.72 -13.11 -11.99
N TYR A 18 14.27 -14.14 -12.63
CA TYR A 18 15.70 -14.22 -12.93
C TYR A 18 16.15 -13.15 -13.93
N ILE A 19 15.38 -12.94 -15.01
CA ILE A 19 15.69 -11.91 -16.03
C ILE A 19 15.52 -10.50 -15.45
N ASN A 20 14.53 -10.30 -14.58
CA ASN A 20 14.26 -8.99 -13.97
C ASN A 20 15.21 -8.66 -12.81
N ASN A 21 16.12 -9.56 -12.45
CA ASN A 21 17.09 -9.32 -11.38
C ASN A 21 18.29 -8.54 -11.91
N GLU A 22 18.40 -7.26 -11.57
CA GLU A 22 19.50 -6.38 -12.01
C GLU A 22 20.90 -6.88 -11.62
N ASN A 23 21.05 -7.51 -10.46
CA ASN A 23 22.35 -8.03 -10.02
C ASN A 23 22.87 -9.13 -10.96
N ILE A 24 21.94 -9.91 -11.52
CA ILE A 24 22.24 -11.01 -12.44
C ILE A 24 22.25 -10.50 -13.88
N MET A 25 21.20 -9.80 -14.31
CA MET A 25 20.98 -9.49 -15.72
C MET A 25 21.59 -8.16 -16.14
N GLY A 26 21.80 -7.21 -15.23
CA GLY A 26 22.28 -5.86 -15.55
C GLY A 26 23.66 -5.84 -16.20
N HIS A 27 24.60 -6.68 -15.73
CA HIS A 27 25.93 -6.75 -16.34
C HIS A 27 25.93 -7.39 -17.73
N ILE A 28 24.99 -8.30 -17.99
CA ILE A 28 24.83 -8.96 -19.29
C ILE A 28 24.19 -7.99 -20.27
N LEU A 29 23.07 -7.38 -19.88
CA LEU A 29 22.37 -6.39 -20.69
C LEU A 29 23.31 -5.27 -21.10
N ARG A 30 24.11 -4.73 -20.18
CA ARG A 30 25.08 -3.68 -20.49
C ARG A 30 26.11 -4.07 -21.56
N ARG A 31 26.47 -5.35 -21.65
CA ARG A 31 27.42 -5.85 -22.65
C ARG A 31 26.76 -6.12 -24.01
N VAL A 32 25.47 -6.45 -24.00
CA VAL A 32 24.74 -6.88 -25.19
C VAL A 32 23.81 -5.80 -25.75
N THR A 33 23.76 -4.62 -25.12
CA THR A 33 23.08 -3.43 -25.65
C THR A 33 24.03 -2.55 -26.45
N THR A 34 23.52 -1.90 -27.49
CA THR A 34 24.31 -1.00 -28.35
C THR A 34 25.00 0.11 -27.54
N LYS A 35 26.28 0.39 -27.82
CA LYS A 35 27.14 1.40 -27.15
C LYS A 35 26.68 2.87 -27.26
N ALA A 36 25.50 3.16 -27.80
CA ALA A 36 24.98 4.52 -27.86
C ALA A 36 24.54 4.99 -26.47
N THR A 37 24.57 6.30 -26.23
CA THR A 37 24.35 6.97 -24.92
C THR A 37 23.06 6.58 -24.19
N MET A 38 22.07 6.00 -24.90
CA MET A 38 20.76 5.63 -24.36
C MET A 38 20.55 4.10 -24.18
N MET A 39 21.48 3.24 -24.65
CA MET A 39 21.44 1.77 -24.49
C MET A 39 20.05 1.12 -24.74
N THR A 40 19.31 1.60 -25.74
CA THR A 40 17.88 1.26 -25.92
C THR A 40 17.62 -0.06 -26.65
N ASN A 41 18.62 -0.62 -27.35
CA ASN A 41 18.44 -1.77 -28.23
C ASN A 41 19.36 -2.94 -27.85
N LEU A 42 18.78 -4.13 -27.73
CA LEU A 42 19.46 -5.40 -27.51
C LEU A 42 20.06 -5.91 -28.83
N VAL A 43 21.35 -6.22 -28.83
CA VAL A 43 22.03 -6.86 -29.97
C VAL A 43 21.83 -8.38 -29.85
N ALA A 44 20.88 -8.92 -30.61
CA ALA A 44 20.50 -10.34 -30.56
C ALA A 44 21.70 -11.31 -30.69
N LYS A 45 22.65 -11.00 -31.57
CA LYS A 45 23.86 -11.84 -31.79
C LYS A 45 24.76 -11.91 -30.56
N ASP A 46 24.85 -10.83 -29.80
CA ASP A 46 25.71 -10.76 -28.62
C ASP A 46 24.98 -11.32 -27.41
N PHE A 47 23.66 -11.11 -27.33
CA PHE A 47 22.80 -11.74 -26.34
C PHE A 47 22.82 -13.27 -26.40
N LEU A 48 22.69 -13.85 -27.60
CA LEU A 48 22.74 -15.31 -27.78
C LEU A 48 24.11 -15.93 -27.48
N LYS A 49 25.18 -15.13 -27.49
CA LYS A 49 26.53 -15.57 -27.10
C LYS A 49 26.79 -15.44 -25.59
N ALA A 50 25.96 -14.69 -24.88
CA ALA A 50 26.12 -14.50 -23.45
C ALA A 50 25.88 -15.84 -22.72
N LYS A 51 26.81 -16.19 -21.84
CA LYS A 51 26.70 -17.37 -21.00
C LYS A 51 26.25 -16.96 -19.60
N ILE A 52 25.27 -17.67 -19.08
CA ILE A 52 24.71 -17.47 -17.75
C ILE A 52 24.67 -18.79 -16.99
N TYR A 53 24.86 -18.70 -15.68
CA TYR A 53 24.72 -19.85 -14.79
C TYR A 53 23.26 -20.01 -14.45
N VAL A 54 22.66 -21.11 -14.89
CA VAL A 54 21.25 -21.42 -14.63
C VAL A 54 21.17 -22.74 -13.86
N PRO A 55 20.39 -22.83 -12.77
CA PRO A 55 20.25 -24.05 -12.00
C PRO A 55 19.48 -25.13 -12.77
N SER A 56 19.45 -26.35 -12.24
CA SER A 56 18.70 -27.47 -12.84
C SER A 56 17.20 -27.17 -12.93
N ILE A 57 16.49 -27.84 -13.83
CA ILE A 57 15.05 -27.61 -14.04
C ILE A 57 14.21 -27.83 -12.77
N ASP A 58 14.57 -28.82 -11.95
CA ASP A 58 13.85 -29.09 -10.70
C ASP A 58 14.05 -27.97 -9.68
N GLU A 59 15.27 -27.42 -9.60
CA GLU A 59 15.56 -26.28 -8.75
C GLU A 59 14.87 -25.01 -9.25
N GLN A 60 14.85 -24.78 -10.58
CA GLN A 60 14.08 -23.69 -11.18
C GLN A 60 12.61 -23.76 -10.79
N LYS A 61 11.96 -24.94 -10.88
CA LYS A 61 10.56 -25.11 -10.46
C LYS A 61 10.34 -24.79 -8.99
N ARG A 62 11.24 -25.26 -8.10
CA ARG A 62 11.12 -25.00 -6.65
C ARG A 62 11.24 -23.51 -6.34
N ILE A 63 12.24 -22.83 -6.91
CA ILE A 63 12.45 -21.39 -6.74
C ILE A 63 11.27 -20.60 -7.34
N GLY A 64 10.86 -20.95 -8.56
CA GLY A 64 9.76 -20.30 -9.27
C GLY A 64 8.44 -20.40 -8.51
N LEU A 65 8.10 -21.57 -7.99
CA LEU A 65 6.92 -21.78 -7.15
C LEU A 65 6.98 -20.96 -5.86
N PHE A 66 8.13 -20.93 -5.19
CA PHE A 66 8.32 -20.15 -3.97
C PHE A 66 8.12 -18.65 -4.21
N LEU A 67 8.74 -18.08 -5.25
CA LEU A 67 8.60 -16.66 -5.59
C LEU A 67 7.15 -16.33 -6.00
N LYS A 68 6.48 -17.23 -6.73
CA LYS A 68 5.06 -17.09 -7.06
C LYS A 68 4.18 -17.06 -5.81
N GLN A 69 4.48 -17.87 -4.80
CA GLN A 69 3.74 -17.86 -3.54
C GLN A 69 3.90 -16.51 -2.81
N ILE A 70 5.11 -15.95 -2.80
CA ILE A 70 5.35 -14.61 -2.24
C ILE A 70 4.50 -13.56 -2.95
N ASP A 71 4.52 -13.52 -4.28
CA ASP A 71 3.70 -12.57 -5.05
C ASP A 71 2.20 -12.73 -4.75
N SER A 72 1.74 -13.98 -4.59
CA SER A 72 0.35 -14.28 -4.26
C SER A 72 -0.01 -13.74 -2.88
N ILE A 73 0.87 -13.92 -1.89
CA ILE A 73 0.69 -13.39 -0.53
C ILE A 73 0.68 -11.85 -0.54
N ILE A 74 1.63 -11.23 -1.23
CA ILE A 74 1.70 -9.77 -1.35
C ILE A 74 0.40 -9.23 -1.97
N THR A 75 -0.07 -9.87 -3.04
CA THR A 75 -1.31 -9.48 -3.73
C THR A 75 -2.51 -9.57 -2.78
N LEU A 76 -2.65 -10.69 -2.07
CA LEU A 76 -3.73 -10.89 -1.09
C LEU A 76 -3.70 -9.83 0.01
N ARG A 77 -2.51 -9.51 0.55
CA ARG A 77 -2.37 -8.47 1.59
C ARG A 77 -2.70 -7.08 1.08
N HIS A 78 -2.31 -6.73 -0.15
CA HIS A 78 -2.71 -5.44 -0.74
C HIS A 78 -4.22 -5.35 -0.90
N GLN A 79 -4.87 -6.41 -1.37
CA GLN A 79 -6.34 -6.44 -1.48
C GLN A 79 -7.02 -6.28 -0.10
N GLU A 80 -6.52 -6.95 0.93
CA GLU A 80 -7.03 -6.82 2.30
C GLU A 80 -6.88 -5.39 2.83
N ILE A 81 -5.72 -4.75 2.60
CA ILE A 81 -5.49 -3.36 3.01
C ILE A 81 -6.47 -2.41 2.31
N GLU A 82 -6.68 -2.56 1.01
CA GLU A 82 -7.61 -1.69 0.28
C GLU A 82 -9.06 -1.90 0.73
N GLN A 83 -9.46 -3.15 0.99
CA GLN A 83 -10.78 -3.45 1.56
C GLN A 83 -10.97 -2.81 2.94
N LEU A 84 -9.95 -2.87 3.81
CA LEU A 84 -10.00 -2.25 5.14
C LEU A 84 -10.04 -0.73 5.06
N LYS A 85 -9.30 -0.12 4.13
CA LYS A 85 -9.34 1.34 3.91
C LYS A 85 -10.73 1.79 3.47
N GLU A 86 -11.34 1.10 2.51
CA GLU A 86 -12.68 1.44 2.03
C GLU A 86 -13.73 1.19 3.12
N SER A 87 -13.64 0.06 3.85
CA SER A 87 -14.52 -0.21 4.99
C SER A 87 -14.39 0.86 6.08
N LYS A 88 -13.18 1.27 6.43
CA LYS A 88 -12.94 2.36 7.38
C LYS A 88 -13.57 3.67 6.89
N LYS A 89 -13.36 4.02 5.61
CA LYS A 89 -13.89 5.25 5.01
C LYS A 89 -15.41 5.26 5.01
N THR A 90 -16.04 4.17 4.58
CA THR A 90 -17.50 4.05 4.54
C THR A 90 -18.11 4.10 5.94
N LEU A 91 -17.57 3.34 6.90
CA LEU A 91 -18.01 3.37 8.30
C LEU A 91 -17.85 4.77 8.90
N LEU A 92 -16.70 5.41 8.71
CA LEU A 92 -16.45 6.75 9.22
C LEU A 92 -17.42 7.76 8.61
N SER A 93 -17.66 7.71 7.30
CA SER A 93 -18.65 8.58 6.64
C SER A 93 -20.06 8.38 7.19
N LYS A 94 -20.43 7.14 7.52
CA LYS A 94 -21.73 6.81 8.10
C LYS A 94 -21.86 7.19 9.58
N MET A 95 -20.74 7.42 10.27
CA MET A 95 -20.72 7.87 11.66
C MET A 95 -21.04 9.36 11.84
N PHE A 96 -20.99 10.16 10.77
CA PHE A 96 -21.38 11.58 10.80
C PHE A 96 -22.69 11.81 10.05
N PRO A 97 -23.49 12.84 10.40
CA PRO A 97 -24.76 13.10 9.75
C PRO A 97 -24.53 13.59 8.32
N LYS A 98 -25.44 13.21 7.43
CA LYS A 98 -25.54 13.80 6.10
C LYS A 98 -26.14 15.19 6.20
N GLU A 99 -25.99 15.98 5.13
CA GLU A 99 -26.55 17.32 5.05
C GLU A 99 -28.07 17.30 5.33
N GLY A 100 -28.52 18.20 6.21
CA GLY A 100 -29.91 18.26 6.67
C GLY A 100 -30.30 17.22 7.74
N ALA A 101 -29.45 16.25 8.06
CA ALA A 101 -29.67 15.30 9.14
C ALA A 101 -28.86 15.67 10.39
N VAL A 102 -29.39 15.32 11.56
CA VAL A 102 -28.73 15.55 12.86
C VAL A 102 -28.27 14.22 13.49
N ARG A 103 -28.83 13.10 13.05
CA ARG A 103 -28.43 11.76 13.47
C ARG A 103 -27.72 11.04 12.32
N PRO A 104 -26.62 10.34 12.60
CA PRO A 104 -25.90 9.56 11.59
C PRO A 104 -26.50 8.16 11.42
N GLU A 105 -26.06 7.45 10.38
CA GLU A 105 -26.56 6.12 10.04
C GLU A 105 -26.07 5.03 11.00
N ILE A 106 -24.85 5.17 11.53
CA ILE A 106 -24.27 4.24 12.49
C ILE A 106 -23.69 4.96 13.71
N ARG A 107 -23.77 4.31 14.88
CA ARG A 107 -23.25 4.78 16.16
C ARG A 107 -22.75 3.64 17.02
N PHE A 108 -21.84 3.96 17.93
CA PHE A 108 -21.55 3.07 19.04
C PHE A 108 -22.76 2.98 19.98
N ALA A 109 -22.95 1.81 20.58
CA ALA A 109 -24.00 1.63 21.58
C ALA A 109 -23.84 2.64 22.73
N GLY A 110 -24.95 3.23 23.17
CA GLY A 110 -24.95 4.28 24.20
C GLY A 110 -24.78 5.72 23.69
N PHE A 111 -24.47 5.94 22.39
CA PHE A 111 -24.32 7.27 21.79
C PHE A 111 -25.47 7.62 20.83
N THR A 112 -26.68 7.77 21.38
CA THR A 112 -27.93 7.97 20.62
C THR A 112 -28.34 9.44 20.43
N ASP A 113 -27.61 10.36 21.07
CA ASP A 113 -27.93 11.78 21.03
C ASP A 113 -27.71 12.39 19.64
N PRO A 114 -28.52 13.40 19.26
CA PRO A 114 -28.33 14.14 18.03
C PRO A 114 -26.98 14.87 18.03
N TRP A 115 -26.36 15.02 16.85
CA TRP A 115 -25.18 15.87 16.71
C TRP A 115 -25.54 17.34 16.96
N GLU A 116 -24.68 18.03 17.70
CA GLU A 116 -24.80 19.46 17.93
C GLU A 116 -23.55 20.19 17.44
N LEU A 117 -23.74 21.34 16.78
CA LEU A 117 -22.64 22.19 16.39
C LEU A 117 -22.12 22.94 17.62
N ARG A 118 -20.85 22.71 17.99
CA ARG A 118 -20.19 23.38 19.13
C ARG A 118 -18.93 24.09 18.64
N LYS A 119 -18.66 25.30 19.13
CA LYS A 119 -17.40 26.01 18.87
C LYS A 119 -16.27 25.35 19.64
N LEU A 120 -15.14 25.09 18.98
CA LEU A 120 -13.98 24.44 19.60
C LEU A 120 -13.46 25.21 20.83
N THR A 121 -13.48 26.55 20.77
CA THR A 121 -13.08 27.44 21.87
C THR A 121 -13.91 27.28 23.15
N ASN A 122 -15.13 26.74 23.04
CA ASN A 122 -16.00 26.51 24.19
C ASN A 122 -15.67 25.20 24.92
N ILE A 123 -14.93 24.31 24.27
CA ILE A 123 -14.63 22.95 24.77
C ILE A 123 -13.16 22.86 25.18
N THR A 124 -12.27 23.58 24.51
CA THR A 124 -10.83 23.54 24.80
C THR A 124 -10.15 24.86 24.53
N SER A 125 -9.07 25.12 25.28
CA SER A 125 -8.10 26.16 24.95
C SER A 125 -7.24 25.73 23.77
N SER A 126 -6.83 26.68 22.93
CA SER A 126 -5.85 26.45 21.86
C SER A 126 -4.47 26.96 22.29
N TYR A 127 -3.44 26.21 21.95
CA TYR A 127 -2.05 26.59 22.14
C TYR A 127 -1.36 26.61 20.78
N SER A 128 -0.77 27.75 20.43
CA SER A 128 0.11 27.86 19.27
C SER A 128 1.55 27.92 19.76
N GLY A 129 2.50 27.51 18.92
CA GLY A 129 3.91 27.40 19.29
C GLY A 129 4.58 28.68 19.80
N LEU A 130 3.93 29.85 19.71
CA LEU A 130 4.51 31.13 20.15
C LEU A 130 3.59 32.10 20.90
N HIS A 131 2.28 31.86 21.11
CA HIS A 131 1.45 32.71 21.99
C HIS A 131 0.27 31.93 22.58
N ILE A 132 0.05 32.08 23.89
CA ILE A 132 -1.15 31.63 24.62
C ILE A 132 -2.14 32.80 24.59
N VAL A 133 -3.25 32.66 23.89
CA VAL A 133 -4.41 33.55 24.10
C VAL A 133 -5.24 32.93 25.22
N GLN A 134 -5.04 33.41 26.45
CA GLN A 134 -5.96 33.07 27.54
C GLN A 134 -7.26 33.85 27.36
N LEU A 135 -8.35 33.14 27.12
CA LEU A 135 -9.68 33.66 27.45
C LEU A 135 -10.23 32.83 28.60
N THR A 136 -10.25 33.48 29.76
CA THR A 136 -10.88 33.04 30.99
C THR A 136 -12.37 32.84 30.76
N TYR A 137 -12.87 31.62 30.92
CA TYR A 137 -14.27 31.41 31.27
C TYR A 137 -14.35 30.61 32.56
N LYS A 138 -15.12 31.17 33.50
CA LYS A 138 -15.43 30.59 34.81
C LYS A 138 -15.94 29.16 34.62
N THR A 139 -15.28 28.23 35.29
CA THR A 139 -15.74 26.86 35.46
C THR A 139 -17.13 26.88 36.12
N GLN A 140 -18.19 26.65 35.35
CA GLN A 140 -19.36 25.98 35.91
C GLN A 140 -19.16 24.49 35.63
N VAL A 141 -18.78 23.80 36.71
CA VAL A 141 -18.75 22.34 36.75
C VAL A 141 -20.18 21.87 36.56
N HIS A 142 -20.55 21.45 35.37
CA HIS A 142 -21.69 20.54 35.22
C HIS A 142 -21.10 19.14 35.23
N SER A 143 -21.33 18.43 36.34
CA SER A 143 -20.89 17.05 36.56
C SER A 143 -21.36 16.20 35.38
N PHE A 144 -20.44 15.80 34.51
CA PHE A 144 -20.61 14.62 33.67
C PHE A 144 -20.31 13.45 34.60
N TYR A 145 -21.29 12.55 34.75
CA TYR A 145 -21.41 11.50 35.77
C TYR A 145 -22.09 11.93 37.07
N ASP A 146 -23.39 12.17 36.96
CA ASP A 146 -24.33 11.59 37.91
C ASP A 146 -25.56 11.13 37.12
N HIS A 147 -25.78 9.82 37.00
CA HIS A 147 -26.96 9.20 37.62
C HIS A 147 -26.76 7.68 37.78
N PRO A 148 -27.10 7.14 38.96
CA PRO A 148 -27.01 5.72 39.29
C PRO A 148 -28.28 4.95 38.91
N MET A 149 -28.16 3.62 39.02
CA MET A 149 -29.10 2.51 38.78
C MET A 149 -29.08 1.93 37.37
#